data_AF-A0A4R4GLK0-F1
#
_entry.id   AF-A0A4R4GLK0-F1
#
_cell.length_a   1.000
_cell.length_b   1.000
_cell.length_c   1.000
_cell.angle_alpha   90.00
_cell.angle_beta   90.00
_cell.angle_gamma   90.00
#
_symmetry.space_group_name_H-M   'P 1'
#
loop_
_entity.id
_entity.type
_entity.pdbx_description
1 polymer ?
#
loop_
_entity_poly.entity_id
_entity_poly.type
_entity_poly.pdbx_seq_one_letter_code
_entity_poly.pdbx_strand_id
1 'polypeptide(L)' 'MVYSLIASCKSAEVDPRIWLEDVLSKIPYNERDKKDMTELLPRNWAKSNQTCSE' A
#
# COMPACT_ATOMS: atom_id res chain seq x y z
N MET A 1 0.82 -15.73 4.53
CA MET A 1 1.38 -14.57 3.80
C MET A 1 0.49 -13.34 3.88
N VAL A 2 -0.77 -13.39 3.39
CA VAL A 2 -1.68 -12.22 3.41
C VAL A 2 -2.05 -11.72 4.81
N TYR A 3 -2.24 -12.62 5.77
CA TYR A 3 -2.54 -12.25 7.17
C TYR A 3 -1.41 -11.48 7.86
N SER A 4 -0.15 -11.74 7.52
CA SER A 4 1.00 -11.00 8.05
C SER A 4 1.07 -9.58 7.50
N LEU A 5 0.65 -9.39 6.23
CA LEU A 5 0.48 -8.08 5.62
C LEU A 5 -0.68 -7.32 6.26
N ILE A 6 -1.84 -7.96 6.46
CA ILE A 6 -2.99 -7.36 7.14
C ILE A 6 -2.64 -6.96 8.59
N ALA A 7 -1.90 -7.81 9.31
CA ALA A 7 -1.39 -7.46 10.65
C ALA A 7 -0.48 -6.23 10.59
N SER A 8 0.37 -6.14 9.56
CA SER A 8 1.23 -4.98 9.32
C SER A 8 0.44 -3.72 8.94
N CYS A 9 -0.66 -3.85 8.18
CA CYS A 9 -1.61 -2.76 7.91
C CYS A 9 -2.20 -2.24 9.22
N LYS A 10 -2.64 -3.15 10.10
CA LYS A 10 -3.20 -2.80 11.41
C LYS A 10 -2.20 -2.06 12.29
N SER A 11 -0.93 -2.47 12.29
CA SER A 11 0.15 -1.75 13.00
C SER A 11 0.49 -0.40 12.37
N ALA A 12 0.23 -0.21 11.08
CA ALA A 12 0.39 1.06 10.38
C ALA A 12 -0.89 1.93 10.40
N GLU A 13 -1.93 1.51 11.12
CA GLU A 13 -3.25 2.17 11.16
C GLU A 13 -3.89 2.36 9.77
N VAL A 14 -3.62 1.41 8.87
CA VAL A 14 -4.15 1.40 7.50
C VAL A 14 -5.32 0.44 7.42
N ASP A 15 -6.42 0.89 6.78
CA ASP A 15 -7.51 -0.02 6.44
C ASP A 15 -7.04 -1.01 5.35
N PRO A 16 -7.02 -2.32 5.65
CA PRO A 16 -6.49 -3.31 4.73
C PRO A 16 -7.34 -3.48 3.47
N ARG A 17 -8.62 -3.07 3.47
CA ARG A 17 -9.47 -3.14 2.27
C ARG A 17 -9.08 -2.04 1.30
N ILE A 18 -9.03 -0.80 1.78
CA ILE A 18 -8.63 0.37 0.96
C ILE A 18 -7.22 0.16 0.40
N TRP A 19 -6.28 -0.26 1.26
CA TRP A 19 -4.92 -0.55 0.82
C TRP A 19 -4.87 -1.63 -0.25
N LEU A 20 -5.60 -2.74 -0.07
CA LEU A 20 -5.57 -3.84 -1.02
C LEU A 20 -6.18 -3.43 -2.37
N GLU A 21 -7.29 -2.70 -2.37
CA GLU A 21 -7.90 -2.19 -3.61
C GLU A 21 -6.94 -1.26 -4.37
N ASP A 22 -6.30 -0.33 -3.67
CA ASP A 22 -5.36 0.63 -4.27
C ASP A 22 -4.09 -0.06 -4.79
N VAL A 23 -3.54 -1.01 -4.03
CA VAL A 23 -2.40 -1.83 -4.45
C VAL A 23 -2.74 -2.67 -5.68
N LEU A 24 -3.89 -3.34 -5.70
CA LEU A 24 -4.33 -4.13 -6.85
C LEU A 24 -4.48 -3.28 -8.12
N SER A 25 -4.97 -2.05 -7.98
CA SER A 25 -5.04 -1.10 -9.09
C SER A 25 -3.64 -0.67 -9.55
N LYS A 26 -2.70 -0.43 -8.63
CA LYS A 26 -1.34 0.06 -8.94
C LYS A 26 -0.35 -1.01 -9.39
N ILE A 27 -0.53 -2.29 -9.04
CA ILE A 27 0.34 -3.41 -9.47
C ILE A 27 0.61 -3.40 -10.99
N PRO A 28 -0.41 -3.41 -11.88
CA PRO A 28 -0.17 -3.47 -13.31
C PRO A 28 0.53 -2.22 -13.86
N TYR A 29 0.37 -1.06 -13.22
CA TYR A 29 1.08 0.16 -13.60
C TYR A 29 2.53 0.13 -13.12
N ASN A 30 2.79 -0.33 -11.89
CA ASN A 30 4.13 -0.40 -11.34
C ASN A 30 5.00 -1.47 -12.01
N GLU A 31 4.42 -2.61 -12.41
CA GLU A 31 5.14 -3.62 -13.20
C GLU A 31 5.56 -3.08 -14.57
N ARG A 32 4.70 -2.28 -15.21
CA ARG A 32 5.02 -1.64 -16.51
C ARG A 32 6.12 -0.61 -16.39
N ASP A 33 6.10 0.20 -15.34
CA ASP A 33 7.06 1.27 -15.09
C ASP A 33 8.33 0.80 -14.36
N LYS A 34 8.43 -0.49 -13.98
CA LYS A 34 9.46 -1.03 -13.07
C LYS A 34 9.61 -0.17 -11.80
N LYS A 35 8.49 0.31 -11.27
CA LYS A 35 8.46 1.08 -10.04
C LYS A 35 8.67 0.19 -8.84
N ASP A 36 9.22 0.79 -7.79
CA ASP A 36 9.58 0.08 -6.59
C ASP A 36 8.34 -0.40 -5.84
N MET A 37 8.11 -1.72 -5.81
CA MET A 37 6.95 -2.30 -5.11
C MET A 37 7.02 -2.10 -3.60
N THR A 38 8.15 -1.65 -3.05
CA THR A 38 8.24 -1.24 -1.65
C THR A 38 7.35 -0.04 -1.32
N GLU A 39 6.97 0.78 -2.30
CA GLU A 39 6.00 1.88 -2.11
C GLU A 39 4.58 1.34 -1.86
N LEU A 40 4.26 0.14 -2.36
CA LEU A 40 2.98 -0.53 -2.14
C LEU A 40 2.88 -1.20 -0.76
N LEU A 41 3.98 -1.26 0.01
CA LEU A 41 3.92 -1.80 1.37
C LEU A 41 2.99 -0.94 2.23
N PRO A 42 2.21 -1.53 3.15
CA PRO A 42 1.21 -0.81 3.94
C PRO A 42 1.76 0.44 4.62
N ARG A 43 2.99 0.35 5.13
CA ARG A 43 3.68 1.43 5.85
C ARG A 43 4.11 2.60 4.95
N ASN A 44 4.46 2.34 3.69
CA ASN A 44 4.86 3.39 2.74
C ASN A 44 3.64 3.96 2.03
N TRP A 45 2.71 3.10 1.64
CA TRP A 45 1.42 3.49 1.09
C TRP A 45 0.67 4.44 2.04
N ALA A 46 0.65 4.14 3.35
CA ALA A 46 0.08 5.03 4.36
C ALA A 46 0.68 6.43 4.29
N LYS A 47 2.01 6.52 4.26
CA LYS A 47 2.72 7.81 4.22
C LYS A 47 2.39 8.59 2.96
N SER A 48 2.37 7.93 1.80
CA SER A 48 2.11 8.58 0.50
C SER A 48 0.64 8.99 0.34
N ASN A 49 -0.31 8.26 0.93
CA ASN A 49 -1.73 8.61 0.90
C ASN A 49 -2.17 9.51 2.06
N GLN A 50 -1.42 9.60 3.15
CA GLN A 50 -1.70 10.52 4.28
C GLN A 50 -1.06 11.91 4.09
N THR A 51 -0.12 12.08 3.15
CA THR A 51 0.53 13.38 2.87
C THR A 51 -0.24 14.29 1.91
N CYS A 52 -1.53 14.03 1.64
CA CYS A 52 -2.41 15.02 1.04
C CYS A 52 -3.25 15.73 2.12
N SER A 53 -2.56 16.52 2.94
CA SER A 53 -3.12 17.67 3.64
C SER A 53 -1.94 18.60 3.95
N GLU A 54 -1.36 19.18 2.91
CA GLU A 54 -0.66 20.48 2.90
C GLU A 54 -0.41 20.93 1.46
#